data_AF-A0A257K199-F1
#
_entry.id   AF-A0A257K199-F1
#
_cell.length_a   1.000
_cell.length_b   1.000
_cell.length_c   1.000
_cell.angle_alpha   90.00
_cell.angle_beta   90.00
_cell.angle_gamma   90.00
#
_symmetry.space_group_name_H-M   'P 1'
#
loop_
_entity.id
_entity.type
_entity.pdbx_description
1 polymer ?
#
loop_
_entity_poly.entity_id
_entity_poly.type
_entity_poly.pdbx_seq_one_letter_code
_entity_poly.pdbx_strand_id
1 'polypeptide(L)'
;MGLLLVSIGSARAAGSLVLIDGVPAQTTRAAGLSEWALPDYPGARSRQTTVLPGLDLYGASGWFVSTDNGVGWNLSSRVDVQAGVRLWPQFGRTSADAPRGLLPVGDRLQAQVFANQAVLPALLVQSAFAQGAGRNHRGTQAELGLTTGLPWGPNLLGLSLAA
;
A
#
# COMPACT_ATOMS: atom_id res chain seq x y z
N MET A 1 -11.73 2.75 -41.76
CA MET A 1 -12.36 2.00 -40.64
C MET A 1 -11.53 2.26 -39.39
N GLY A 2 -11.95 3.24 -38.56
CA GLY A 2 -11.27 3.55 -37.30
C GLY A 2 -11.89 2.74 -36.17
N LEU A 3 -11.09 1.90 -35.53
CA LEU A 3 -11.47 1.21 -34.30
C LEU A 3 -11.43 2.25 -33.16
N LEU A 4 -12.60 2.72 -32.75
CA LEU A 4 -12.77 3.46 -31.51
C LEU A 4 -12.69 2.45 -30.36
N LEU A 5 -11.50 2.25 -29.80
CA LEU A 5 -11.34 1.57 -28.52
C LEU A 5 -11.85 2.51 -27.43
N VAL A 6 -13.12 2.36 -27.09
CA VAL A 6 -13.68 2.96 -25.88
C VAL A 6 -13.00 2.28 -24.69
N SER A 7 -12.00 2.94 -24.10
CA SER A 7 -11.46 2.52 -22.81
C SER A 7 -12.58 2.65 -21.77
N ILE A 8 -13.15 1.53 -21.34
CA ILE A 8 -13.94 1.49 -20.11
C ILE A 8 -12.97 1.96 -19.01
N GLY A 9 -13.21 3.14 -18.47
CA GLY A 9 -12.24 3.86 -17.63
C GLY A 9 -11.70 2.97 -16.50
N SER A 10 -10.39 2.80 -16.48
CA SER A 10 -9.70 2.15 -15.36
C SER A 10 -10.01 2.93 -14.08
N ALA A 11 -10.63 2.27 -13.10
CA ALA A 11 -10.79 2.87 -11.78
C ALA A 11 -9.40 3.03 -11.16
N ARG A 12 -9.00 4.27 -10.89
CA ARG A 12 -7.73 4.58 -10.23
C ARG A 12 -7.93 4.54 -8.73
N ALA A 13 -7.12 3.74 -8.05
CA ALA A 13 -7.04 3.68 -6.60
C ALA A 13 -5.56 3.51 -6.24
N ALA A 14 -5.12 4.29 -5.25
CA ALA A 14 -3.77 4.25 -4.71
C ALA A 14 -3.86 4.29 -3.19
N GLY A 15 -2.86 3.76 -2.51
CA GLY A 15 -2.76 3.80 -1.05
C GLY A 15 -2.26 2.51 -0.42
N SER A 16 -1.84 1.53 -1.20
CA SER A 16 -1.14 0.36 -0.65
C SER A 16 0.38 0.55 -0.63
N LEU A 17 0.94 1.49 -1.40
CA LEU A 17 2.39 1.73 -1.42
C LEU A 17 2.90 2.38 -0.12
N VAL A 18 3.09 1.54 0.90
CA VAL A 18 3.73 1.88 2.18
C VAL A 18 5.18 1.42 2.15
N LEU A 19 6.06 2.17 2.82
CA LEU A 19 7.48 1.85 2.92
C LEU A 19 7.66 0.58 3.76
N ILE A 20 8.18 -0.47 3.14
CA ILE A 20 8.63 -1.68 3.84
C ILE A 20 10.12 -1.49 4.06
N ASP A 21 10.66 -1.90 5.21
CA ASP A 21 12.10 -1.86 5.43
C ASP A 21 12.82 -3.03 4.71
N GLY A 22 14.13 -2.88 4.52
CA GLY A 22 14.97 -4.00 4.08
C GLY A 22 14.91 -5.17 5.07
N VAL A 23 15.24 -6.38 4.62
CA VAL A 23 15.32 -7.55 5.51
C VAL A 23 16.36 -7.28 6.60
N PRO A 24 15.99 -7.27 7.89
CA PRO A 24 16.91 -6.92 8.95
C PRO A 24 17.92 -8.06 9.21
N ALA A 25 19.13 -7.71 9.67
CA ALA A 25 20.14 -8.73 10.00
C ALA A 25 19.76 -9.60 11.21
N GLN A 26 18.90 -9.10 12.08
CA GLN A 26 18.35 -9.79 13.25
C GLN A 26 16.85 -9.49 13.36
N THR A 27 16.08 -10.38 13.99
CA THR A 27 14.65 -10.16 14.19
C THR A 27 14.41 -8.89 15.00
N THR A 28 13.73 -7.91 14.42
CA THR A 28 13.37 -6.65 15.09
C THR A 28 11.92 -6.68 15.56
N ARG A 29 11.66 -5.91 16.63
CA ARG A 29 10.34 -5.81 17.25
C ARG A 29 10.13 -4.38 17.74
N ALA A 30 9.00 -3.80 17.38
CA ALA A 30 8.57 -2.52 17.92
C ALA A 30 7.07 -2.56 18.22
N ALA A 31 6.66 -1.75 19.19
CA ALA A 31 5.27 -1.56 19.55
C ALA A 31 5.03 -0.10 19.92
N GLY A 32 3.84 0.41 19.63
CA GLY A 32 3.49 1.81 19.85
C GLY A 32 2.05 2.11 19.47
N LEU A 33 1.80 3.33 19.04
CA LEU A 33 0.52 3.77 18.49
C LEU A 33 0.72 4.12 17.02
N SER A 34 -0.24 3.73 16.19
CA SER A 34 -0.33 4.14 14.80
C SER A 34 -1.61 4.94 14.59
N GLU A 35 -1.50 6.07 13.91
CA GLU A 35 -2.63 6.92 13.52
C GLU A 35 -2.82 6.83 12.01
N TRP A 36 -4.00 6.38 11.61
CA TRP A 36 -4.35 6.22 10.21
C TRP A 36 -5.36 7.29 9.82
N ALA A 37 -4.95 8.21 8.94
CA ALA A 37 -5.81 9.22 8.33
C ALA A 37 -6.05 8.85 6.86
N LEU A 38 -7.10 8.07 6.62
CA LEU A 38 -7.40 7.51 5.30
C LEU A 38 -8.67 8.15 4.73
N PRO A 39 -8.82 8.27 3.41
CA PRO A 39 -10.13 8.53 2.81
C PRO A 39 -11.13 7.45 3.24
N ASP A 40 -12.39 7.82 3.46
CA ASP A 40 -13.44 6.84 3.87
C ASP A 40 -13.56 5.68 2.88
N TYR A 41 -13.25 5.95 1.62
CA TYR A 41 -13.14 4.98 0.53
C TYR A 41 -12.28 5.56 -0.60
N PRO A 42 -11.77 4.74 -1.54
CA PRO A 42 -11.02 5.24 -2.69
C PRO A 42 -11.81 6.30 -3.50
N GLY A 43 -11.29 7.53 -3.54
CA GLY A 43 -11.91 8.69 -4.22
C GLY A 43 -12.83 9.56 -3.35
N ALA A 44 -13.00 9.26 -2.05
CA ALA A 44 -13.77 10.09 -1.12
C ALA A 44 -13.13 11.47 -0.90
N ARG A 45 -13.98 12.48 -0.61
CA ARG A 45 -13.52 13.80 -0.11
C ARG A 45 -13.41 13.83 1.42
N SER A 46 -14.22 13.04 2.11
CA SER A 46 -14.19 12.84 3.55
C SER A 46 -13.10 11.85 3.94
N ARG A 47 -12.60 11.98 5.16
CA ARG A 47 -11.53 11.18 5.73
C ARG A 47 -11.94 10.67 7.09
N GLN A 48 -11.50 9.47 7.40
CA GLN A 48 -11.60 8.88 8.72
C GLN A 48 -10.21 8.82 9.34
N THR A 49 -10.13 9.25 10.59
CA THR A 49 -8.93 9.06 11.41
C THR A 49 -9.21 7.98 12.44
N THR A 50 -8.32 7.00 12.54
CA THR A 50 -8.38 5.96 13.57
C THR A 50 -7.02 5.76 14.22
N VAL A 51 -7.02 5.50 15.53
CA VAL A 51 -5.81 5.22 16.30
C VAL A 51 -5.83 3.73 16.66
N LEU A 52 -4.75 3.04 16.31
CA LEU A 52 -4.59 1.60 16.46
C LEU A 52 -3.30 1.31 17.24
N PRO A 53 -3.20 0.16 17.92
CA PRO A 53 -1.91 -0.34 18.37
C PRO A 53 -0.98 -0.55 17.16
N GLY A 54 0.16 0.12 17.18
CA GLY A 54 1.25 -0.14 16.24
C GLY A 54 2.04 -1.35 16.73
N LEU A 55 2.13 -2.39 15.92
CA LEU A 55 2.99 -3.55 16.15
C LEU A 55 3.81 -3.78 14.90
N ASP A 56 5.11 -3.96 15.07
CA ASP A 56 6.05 -4.26 13.99
C ASP A 56 6.95 -5.41 14.40
N LEU A 57 6.88 -6.52 13.67
CA LEU A 57 7.72 -7.69 13.83
C LEU A 57 8.33 -8.03 12.48
N TYR A 58 9.66 -7.90 12.36
CA TYR A 58 10.38 -8.26 11.13
C TYR A 58 11.40 -9.35 11.45
N GLY A 59 11.30 -10.48 10.77
CA GLY A 59 12.21 -11.59 10.91
C GLY A 59 13.46 -11.43 10.05
N ALA A 60 14.59 -11.97 10.53
CA ALA A 60 15.83 -12.00 9.76
C ALA A 60 15.76 -12.82 8.46
N SER A 61 14.74 -13.67 8.31
CA SER A 61 14.46 -14.38 7.06
C SER A 61 13.55 -13.62 6.09
N GLY A 62 13.09 -12.42 6.46
CA GLY A 62 12.30 -11.52 5.60
C GLY A 62 10.79 -11.56 5.83
N TRP A 63 10.26 -12.44 6.69
CA TRP A 63 8.85 -12.38 7.07
C TRP A 63 8.58 -11.12 7.90
N PHE A 64 7.36 -10.59 7.80
CA PHE A 64 6.94 -9.47 8.61
C PHE A 64 5.47 -9.55 9.01
N VAL A 65 5.17 -9.02 10.20
CA VAL A 65 3.83 -8.77 10.72
C VAL A 65 3.84 -7.35 11.25
N SER A 66 3.13 -6.46 10.56
CA SER A 66 3.10 -5.04 10.83
C SER A 66 1.68 -4.51 10.75
N THR A 67 1.29 -3.65 11.69
CA THR A 67 0.03 -2.89 11.58
C THR A 67 0.05 -2.08 10.28
N ASP A 68 1.15 -1.39 10.00
CA ASP A 68 1.29 -0.41 8.91
C ASP A 68 1.72 -1.03 7.56
N ASN A 69 2.31 -2.22 7.56
CA ASN A 69 2.75 -2.91 6.32
C ASN A 69 2.00 -4.21 6.03
N GLY A 70 1.15 -4.68 6.95
CA GLY A 70 0.39 -5.92 6.83
C GLY A 70 1.21 -7.15 7.20
N VAL A 71 0.82 -8.31 6.66
CA VAL A 71 1.49 -9.58 6.93
C VAL A 71 2.09 -10.12 5.66
N GLY A 72 3.39 -10.37 5.62
CA GLY A 72 4.03 -10.77 4.37
C GLY A 72 5.45 -11.27 4.51
N TRP A 73 6.10 -11.34 3.37
CA TRP A 73 7.48 -11.80 3.24
C TRP A 73 8.20 -10.99 2.17
N ASN A 74 9.28 -10.32 2.56
CA ASN A 74 10.27 -9.75 1.65
C ASN A 74 11.28 -10.85 1.29
N LEU A 75 11.29 -11.23 0.01
CA LEU A 75 12.11 -12.28 -0.56
C LEU A 75 13.42 -11.75 -1.16
N SER A 76 13.66 -10.44 -1.11
CA SER A 76 14.89 -9.83 -1.60
C SER A 76 16.04 -10.03 -0.64
N SER A 77 17.20 -10.40 -1.18
CA SER A 77 18.49 -10.44 -0.47
C SER A 77 19.31 -9.15 -0.65
N ARG A 78 18.83 -8.21 -1.47
CA ARG A 78 19.51 -6.96 -1.79
C ARG A 78 19.01 -5.83 -0.89
N VAL A 79 19.92 -4.95 -0.47
CA VAL A 79 19.58 -3.78 0.35
C VAL A 79 18.81 -2.71 -0.41
N ASP A 80 19.03 -2.61 -1.73
CA ASP A 80 18.44 -1.61 -2.62
C ASP A 80 17.14 -2.07 -3.31
N VAL A 81 16.71 -3.31 -3.07
CA VAL A 81 15.51 -3.90 -3.66
C VAL A 81 14.69 -4.56 -2.57
N GLN A 82 13.38 -4.36 -2.61
CA GLN A 82 12.44 -5.08 -1.76
C GLN A 82 11.42 -5.71 -2.67
N ALA A 83 11.25 -7.03 -2.60
CA ALA A 83 10.32 -7.71 -3.48
C ALA A 83 9.73 -8.89 -2.75
N GLY A 84 8.43 -9.08 -2.86
CA GLY A 84 7.78 -10.08 -2.04
C GLY A 84 6.27 -10.12 -2.17
N VAL A 85 5.65 -10.76 -1.19
CA VAL A 85 4.19 -10.92 -1.12
C VAL A 85 3.68 -10.48 0.24
N ARG A 86 2.44 -9.99 0.29
CA ARG A 86 1.78 -9.64 1.54
C ARG A 86 0.27 -9.72 1.46
N LEU A 87 -0.34 -9.77 2.63
CA LEU A 87 -1.75 -9.56 2.88
C LEU A 87 -1.94 -8.14 3.42
N TRP A 88 -2.79 -7.37 2.75
CA TRP A 88 -3.03 -5.96 3.06
C TRP A 88 -4.53 -5.68 3.22
N PRO A 89 -4.99 -5.09 4.34
CA PRO A 89 -6.38 -4.70 4.49
C PRO A 89 -6.68 -3.51 3.57
N GLN A 90 -7.80 -3.56 2.87
CA GLN A 90 -8.34 -2.43 2.11
C GLN A 90 -9.74 -2.12 2.61
N PHE A 91 -9.89 -0.92 3.14
CA PHE A 91 -11.17 -0.38 3.54
C PHE A 91 -12.02 -0.09 2.32
N GLY A 92 -13.27 -0.51 2.44
CA GLY A 92 -14.26 -0.46 1.41
C GLY A 92 -15.12 0.79 1.43
N ARG A 93 -16.21 0.72 0.69
CA ARG A 93 -17.26 1.73 0.63
C ARG A 93 -18.59 1.09 0.98
N THR A 94 -19.31 1.66 1.95
CA THR A 94 -20.65 1.20 2.31
C THR A 94 -21.69 1.66 1.28
N SER A 95 -22.93 1.19 1.42
CA SER A 95 -24.05 1.60 0.57
C SER A 95 -24.41 3.09 0.77
N ALA A 96 -24.20 3.62 1.98
CA ALA A 96 -24.43 5.03 2.29
C ALA A 96 -23.40 5.95 1.60
N ASP A 97 -22.19 5.42 1.41
CA ASP A 97 -21.05 6.14 0.87
C ASP A 97 -20.96 6.05 -0.67
N ALA A 98 -21.69 5.12 -1.28
CA ALA A 98 -21.65 4.88 -2.71
C ALA A 98 -22.38 5.98 -3.51
N PRO A 99 -21.74 6.62 -4.51
CA PRO A 99 -22.42 7.52 -5.44
C PRO A 99 -23.59 6.84 -6.13
N ARG A 100 -24.65 7.60 -6.44
CA ARG A 100 -25.83 7.08 -7.12
C ARG A 100 -25.43 6.36 -8.41
N GLY A 101 -25.85 5.10 -8.55
CA GLY A 101 -25.53 4.25 -9.69
C GLY A 101 -24.29 3.38 -9.52
N LEU A 102 -23.53 3.53 -8.43
CA LEU A 102 -22.43 2.62 -8.07
C LEU A 102 -22.83 1.72 -6.90
N LEU A 103 -22.37 0.47 -6.96
CA LEU A 103 -22.59 -0.51 -5.90
C LEU A 103 -21.55 -0.35 -4.77
N PRO A 104 -21.87 -0.79 -3.54
CA PRO A 104 -20.92 -0.83 -2.44
C PRO A 104 -19.81 -1.85 -2.70
N VAL A 105 -18.67 -1.62 -2.05
CA VAL A 105 -17.45 -2.42 -2.19
C VAL A 105 -16.88 -2.57 -0.78
N GLY A 106 -17.40 -3.48 0.04
CA GLY A 106 -17.08 -3.58 1.48
C GLY A 106 -15.64 -3.98 1.82
N ASP A 107 -15.21 -3.87 3.07
CA ASP A 107 -13.82 -4.15 3.50
C ASP A 107 -13.30 -5.52 3.08
N ARG A 108 -12.00 -5.62 2.78
CA ARG A 108 -11.40 -6.86 2.27
C ARG A 108 -9.92 -6.97 2.61
N LEU A 109 -9.44 -8.20 2.67
CA LEU A 109 -8.01 -8.50 2.68
C LEU A 109 -7.55 -8.79 1.24
N GLN A 110 -6.49 -8.14 0.80
CA GLN A 110 -5.92 -8.30 -0.53
C GLN A 110 -4.59 -9.05 -0.47
N ALA A 111 -4.41 -10.01 -1.37
CA ALA A 111 -3.11 -10.59 -1.64
C ALA A 111 -2.36 -9.69 -2.63
N GLN A 112 -1.16 -9.27 -2.26
CA GLN A 112 -0.34 -8.36 -3.05
C GLN A 112 1.03 -8.97 -3.33
N VAL A 113 1.53 -8.73 -4.53
CA VAL A 113 2.94 -8.83 -4.88
C VAL A 113 3.48 -7.41 -4.93
N PHE A 114 4.63 -7.15 -4.31
CA PHE A 114 5.27 -5.83 -4.32
C PHE A 114 6.69 -5.92 -4.85
N ALA A 115 7.15 -4.82 -5.46
CA ALA A 115 8.53 -4.62 -5.87
C ALA A 115 8.90 -3.14 -5.74
N ASN A 116 9.85 -2.85 -4.86
CA ASN A 116 10.37 -1.52 -4.60
C ASN A 116 11.88 -1.51 -4.89
N GLN A 117 12.39 -0.41 -5.43
CA GLN A 117 13.79 -0.25 -5.78
C GLN A 117 14.28 1.16 -5.42
N ALA A 118 15.37 1.24 -4.66
CA ALA A 118 16.08 2.48 -4.40
C ALA A 118 16.91 2.81 -5.65
N VAL A 119 16.43 3.77 -6.44
CA VAL A 119 17.07 4.16 -7.71
C VAL A 119 18.17 5.19 -7.46
N LEU A 120 17.96 6.07 -6.47
CA LEU A 120 18.96 7.02 -5.97
C LEU A 120 18.94 6.96 -4.44
N PRO A 121 19.98 7.45 -3.74
CA PRO A 121 20.03 7.43 -2.27
C PRO A 121 18.81 8.06 -1.59
N ALA A 122 18.15 9.01 -2.25
CA ALA A 122 16.97 9.68 -1.76
C ALA A 122 15.69 9.36 -2.55
N LEU A 123 15.72 8.46 -3.55
CA LEU A 123 14.57 8.17 -4.43
C LEU A 123 14.29 6.66 -4.50
N LEU A 124 13.07 6.29 -4.09
CA LEU A 124 12.52 4.94 -4.16
C LEU A 124 11.41 4.89 -5.20
N VAL A 125 11.48 3.92 -6.12
CA VAL A 125 10.36 3.52 -6.96
C VAL A 125 9.64 2.37 -6.28
N GLN A 126 8.32 2.44 -6.18
CA GLN A 126 7.49 1.43 -5.53
C GLN A 126 6.45 0.93 -6.50
N SER A 127 6.18 -0.37 -6.47
CA SER A 127 5.12 -0.97 -7.27
C SER A 127 4.44 -2.10 -6.51
N ALA A 128 3.14 -2.25 -6.74
CA ALA A 128 2.36 -3.33 -6.17
C ALA A 128 1.31 -3.82 -7.16
N PHE A 129 1.05 -5.11 -7.14
CA PHE A 129 -0.06 -5.74 -7.83
C PHE A 129 -0.91 -6.49 -6.82
N ALA A 130 -2.19 -6.15 -6.74
CA ALA A 130 -3.14 -6.71 -5.80
C ALA A 130 -4.24 -7.49 -6.52
N GLN A 131 -4.57 -8.66 -5.99
CA GLN A 131 -5.74 -9.45 -6.39
C GLN A 131 -6.82 -9.34 -5.30
N GLY A 132 -8.07 -9.15 -5.71
CA GLY A 132 -9.21 -9.04 -4.80
C GLY A 132 -9.72 -7.62 -4.58
N ALA A 133 -9.19 -6.63 -5.32
CA ALA A 133 -9.51 -5.21 -5.16
C ALA A 133 -10.97 -4.84 -5.52
N GLY A 134 -11.64 -5.65 -6.34
CA GLY A 134 -12.99 -5.36 -6.83
C GLY A 134 -14.11 -6.04 -6.03
N ARG A 135 -15.35 -5.85 -6.48
CA ARG A 135 -16.57 -6.39 -5.85
C ARG A 135 -16.52 -7.92 -5.79
N ASN A 136 -16.98 -8.50 -4.68
CA ASN A 136 -16.95 -9.95 -4.43
C ASN A 136 -15.53 -10.55 -4.53
N HIS A 137 -14.50 -9.77 -4.17
CA HIS A 137 -13.09 -10.13 -4.31
C HIS A 137 -12.66 -10.43 -5.76
N ARG A 138 -13.38 -9.86 -6.74
CA ARG A 138 -13.07 -10.00 -8.17
C ARG A 138 -12.56 -8.67 -8.70
N GLY A 139 -11.27 -8.60 -8.93
CA GLY A 139 -10.61 -7.45 -9.53
C GLY A 139 -9.12 -7.45 -9.24
N THR A 140 -8.38 -6.83 -10.15
CA THR A 140 -6.93 -6.63 -10.04
C THR A 140 -6.66 -5.15 -9.92
N GLN A 141 -5.68 -4.78 -9.10
CA GLN A 141 -5.21 -3.41 -8.97
C GLN A 141 -3.70 -3.42 -9.14
N ALA A 142 -3.17 -2.47 -9.90
CA ALA A 142 -1.76 -2.21 -9.99
C ALA A 142 -1.53 -0.78 -9.47
N GLU A 143 -0.49 -0.61 -8.67
CA GLU A 143 -0.06 0.69 -8.17
C GLU A 143 1.40 0.91 -8.54
N LEU A 144 1.72 2.16 -8.89
CA LEU A 144 3.09 2.62 -9.09
C LEU A 144 3.28 3.92 -8.31
N GLY A 145 4.43 4.07 -7.66
CA GLY A 145 4.73 5.24 -6.86
C GLY A 145 6.20 5.59 -6.80
N LEU A 146 6.44 6.82 -6.37
CA LEU A 146 7.74 7.39 -6.13
C LEU A 146 7.74 7.96 -4.72
N THR A 147 8.75 7.60 -3.94
CA THR A 147 8.99 8.17 -2.61
C THR A 147 10.36 8.80 -2.58
N THR A 148 10.44 10.05 -2.13
CA THR A 148 11.71 10.76 -1.94
C THR A 148 11.89 11.20 -0.50
N GLY A 149 13.12 11.13 0.01
CA GLY A 149 13.47 11.68 1.33
C GLY A 149 14.04 13.09 1.19
N LEU A 150 13.44 14.08 1.84
CA LEU A 150 13.96 15.44 1.94
C LEU A 150 14.60 15.65 3.32
N PRO A 151 15.83 16.16 3.41
CA PRO A 151 16.43 16.48 4.70
C PRO A 151 15.66 17.60 5.40
N TRP A 152 15.33 17.40 6.67
CA TRP A 152 14.72 18.39 7.55
C TRP A 152 15.43 18.39 8.90
N GLY A 153 16.47 19.23 9.00
CA GLY A 153 17.36 19.24 10.16
C GLY A 153 18.09 17.90 10.30
N PRO A 154 18.07 17.24 11.48
CA PRO A 154 18.62 15.90 11.67
C PRO A 154 17.70 14.78 11.13
N ASN A 155 16.50 15.11 10.66
CA ASN A 155 15.47 14.14 10.25
C ASN A 155 15.29 14.10 8.73
N LEU A 156 14.53 13.12 8.24
CA LEU A 156 14.08 13.04 6.84
C LEU A 156 12.56 13.18 6.78
N LEU A 157 12.08 14.04 5.88
CA LEU A 157 10.68 14.12 5.49
C LEU A 157 10.49 13.24 4.23
N GLY A 158 9.73 12.16 4.35
CA GLY A 158 9.32 11.35 3.21
C GLY A 158 8.19 12.01 2.44
N LEU A 159 8.35 12.19 1.12
CA LEU A 159 7.28 12.61 0.20
C LEU A 159 6.99 11.48 -0.78
N SER A 160 5.74 11.05 -0.84
CA SER A 160 5.30 9.94 -1.68
C SER A 160 4.21 10.38 -2.65
N LEU A 161 4.32 9.92 -3.90
CA LEU A 161 3.30 10.04 -4.94
C LEU A 161 2.97 8.64 -5.46
N ALA A 162 1.69 8.32 -5.61
CA ALA A 162 1.24 7.01 -6.06
C ALA A 162 0.03 7.13 -7.01
N ALA A 163 -0.10 6.19 -7.94
CA ALA A 163 -1.18 6.11 -8.93
C ALA A 163 -1.60 4.67 -9.21
#